data_AF-A0AA46DXH1-F1
#
_entry.id   AF-A0AA46DXH1-F1
#
_cell.length_a   1.000
_cell.length_b   1.000
_cell.length_c   1.000
_cell.angle_alpha   90.00
_cell.angle_beta   90.00
_cell.angle_gamma   90.00
#
_symmetry.space_group_name_H-M   'P 1'
#
loop_
_entity.id
_entity.type
_entity.pdbx_description
1 polymer ?
#
loop_
_entity_poly.entity_id
_entity_poly.type
_entity_poly.pdbx_seq_one_letter_code
_entity_poly.pdbx_strand_id
1 'polypeptide(L)'
;MKMIKLKAGGILYFENTEPREIYVLKSGRIFLKKEKGFFFYNNKINTLKVLNVGDMFGFEEIFIGIKRESRVIADIDSEILAFEDNEFSDFIKNNIEISKKMIISLSKEIRELDERIHLESKEKDELRSKTPFFDIYIYFISRGEFLKASQVLKRMMINGIEIDFVKSESKRIENFLDYSVTLEKIDLVKKYYEKSHELLIAFLKGLRHNVIYDDVLEKLLIETIDIHVAVKRESEIISELEEFIEKFQTSNRHKEMMFLLLRIYEEKKNYTKAFQVGNLLMDADLNEEEKIRFKDMITVLKEKLTLERKGEGNV
;
A
#
# COMPACT_ATOMS: atom_id res chain seq x y z
N MET A 1 -22.65 35.30 7.06
CA MET A 1 -21.81 35.46 5.85
C MET A 1 -21.47 36.92 5.69
N LYS A 2 -20.18 37.25 5.54
CA LYS A 2 -19.70 38.61 5.30
C LYS A 2 -18.92 38.69 3.99
N MET A 3 -19.12 39.75 3.22
CA MET A 3 -18.30 40.02 2.03
C MET A 3 -17.11 40.91 2.41
N ILE A 4 -15.91 40.45 2.08
CA ILE A 4 -14.65 41.16 2.30
C ILE A 4 -14.10 41.58 0.93
N LYS A 5 -13.78 42.88 0.80
CA LYS A 5 -13.10 43.42 -0.38
C LYS A 5 -11.64 43.66 -0.02
N LEU A 6 -10.74 42.99 -0.73
CA LEU A 6 -9.31 43.07 -0.50
C LEU A 6 -8.66 43.73 -1.72
N LYS A 7 -7.89 44.80 -1.52
CA LYS A 7 -7.10 45.43 -2.59
C LYS A 7 -5.85 44.61 -2.90
N ALA A 8 -5.30 44.76 -4.09
CA ALA A 8 -4.01 44.16 -4.46
C ALA A 8 -2.94 44.43 -3.39
N GLY A 9 -2.21 43.40 -2.97
CA GLY A 9 -1.25 43.44 -1.86
C GLY A 9 -1.84 43.39 -0.44
N GLY A 10 -3.16 43.50 -0.30
CA GLY A 10 -3.86 43.41 0.98
C GLY A 10 -3.73 42.02 1.61
N ILE A 11 -3.70 41.98 2.94
CA ILE A 11 -3.57 40.75 3.73
C ILE A 11 -4.88 40.45 4.42
N LEU A 12 -5.37 39.21 4.29
CA LEU A 12 -6.61 38.79 4.95
C LEU A 12 -6.36 38.32 6.39
N TYR A 13 -5.37 37.44 6.57
CA TYR A 13 -4.90 36.97 7.86
C TYR A 13 -3.42 36.62 7.78
N PHE A 14 -2.79 36.56 8.95
CA PHE A 14 -1.38 36.20 9.11
C PHE A 14 -1.22 34.74 9.55
N GLU A 15 -0.05 34.18 9.28
CA GLU A 15 0.36 32.90 9.86
C GLU A 15 0.38 32.99 11.39
N ASN A 16 0.19 31.85 12.07
CA ASN A 16 0.16 31.72 13.53
C ASN A 16 -0.95 32.52 14.23
N THR A 17 -1.98 32.95 13.50
CA THR A 17 -3.20 33.53 14.08
C THR A 17 -4.26 32.47 14.33
N GLU A 18 -5.17 32.74 15.27
CA GLU A 18 -6.31 31.84 15.52
C GLU A 18 -7.27 31.87 14.33
N PRO A 19 -7.64 30.70 13.77
CA PRO A 19 -8.58 30.65 12.68
C PRO A 19 -10.00 30.95 13.19
N ARG A 20 -10.78 31.72 12.42
CA ARG A 20 -12.13 32.17 12.81
C ARG A 20 -13.19 31.94 11.75
N GLU A 21 -12.83 32.13 10.49
CA GLU A 21 -13.75 32.11 9.37
C GLU A 21 -13.19 31.20 8.26
N ILE A 22 -14.11 30.60 7.51
CA ILE A 22 -13.85 29.89 6.27
C ILE A 22 -14.10 30.85 5.11
N TYR A 23 -13.26 30.81 4.08
CA TYR A 23 -13.31 31.74 2.98
C TYR A 23 -13.59 31.09 1.63
N VAL A 24 -14.34 31.78 0.78
CA VAL A 24 -14.56 31.43 -0.63
C VAL A 24 -14.19 32.62 -1.50
N LEU A 25 -13.30 32.43 -2.48
CA LEU A 25 -12.90 33.47 -3.41
C LEU A 25 -13.99 33.70 -4.46
N LYS A 26 -14.70 34.82 -4.39
CA LYS A 26 -15.79 35.17 -5.32
C LYS A 26 -15.28 35.82 -6.60
N SER A 27 -14.24 36.63 -6.52
CA SER A 27 -13.56 37.24 -7.66
C SER A 27 -12.13 37.65 -7.30
N GLY A 28 -11.25 37.71 -8.28
CA GLY A 28 -9.85 38.12 -8.09
C GLY A 28 -8.88 36.93 -8.06
N ARG A 29 -7.72 37.13 -7.42
CA ARG A 29 -6.66 36.12 -7.27
C ARG A 29 -5.90 36.37 -5.98
N ILE A 30 -5.65 35.29 -5.26
CA ILE A 30 -5.04 35.32 -3.92
C ILE A 30 -3.90 34.30 -3.84
N PHE A 31 -2.87 34.63 -3.06
CA PHE A 31 -1.77 33.74 -2.72
C PHE A 31 -1.81 33.33 -1.24
N LEU A 32 -1.61 32.03 -1.00
CA LEU A 32 -1.23 31.50 0.30
C LEU A 32 0.30 31.46 0.38
N LYS A 33 0.89 32.11 1.38
CA LYS A 33 2.35 32.19 1.58
C LYS A 33 2.71 31.74 2.98
N LYS A 34 3.81 31.00 3.13
CA LYS A 34 4.40 30.68 4.45
C LYS A 34 5.52 31.65 4.76
N GLU A 35 5.55 32.18 5.97
CA GLU A 35 6.72 32.87 6.50
C GLU A 35 7.79 31.83 6.87
N LYS A 36 9.05 32.15 6.59
CA LYS A 36 10.14 31.23 6.92
C LYS A 36 10.36 31.24 8.43
N GLY A 37 10.29 30.08 9.05
CA GLY A 37 10.93 29.84 10.33
C GLY A 37 12.42 30.18 10.28
N PHE A 38 12.99 30.56 11.42
CA PHE A 38 14.32 31.14 11.65
C PHE A 38 15.55 30.35 11.14
N PHE A 39 15.38 29.25 10.40
CA PHE A 39 16.41 28.27 10.08
C PHE A 39 16.52 27.89 8.59
N PHE A 40 16.35 28.80 7.63
CA PHE A 40 16.76 28.48 6.24
C PHE A 40 17.35 29.68 5.50
N TYR A 41 18.67 29.58 5.25
CA TYR A 41 19.50 30.39 4.35
C TYR A 41 18.98 30.27 2.90
N ASN A 42 17.96 31.04 2.52
CA ASN A 42 17.70 31.44 1.14
C ASN A 42 16.50 32.39 1.09
N ASN A 43 16.69 33.66 0.73
CA ASN A 43 15.66 34.71 0.74
C ASN A 43 14.62 34.60 -0.40
N LYS A 44 13.86 33.50 -0.48
CA LYS A 44 12.70 33.38 -1.36
C LYS A 44 11.46 33.02 -0.56
N ILE A 45 10.47 33.91 -0.54
CA ILE A 45 9.13 33.62 -0.04
C ILE A 45 8.54 32.57 -0.97
N ASN A 46 8.28 31.36 -0.46
CA ASN A 46 7.65 30.31 -1.25
C ASN A 46 6.14 30.54 -1.25
N THR A 47 5.58 30.83 -2.41
CA THR A 47 4.13 30.79 -2.62
C THR A 47 3.70 29.33 -2.50
N LEU A 48 2.88 29.02 -1.50
CA LEU A 48 2.37 27.65 -1.28
C LEU A 48 1.34 27.29 -2.33
N LYS A 49 0.41 28.21 -2.61
CA LYS A 49 -0.74 27.97 -3.48
C LYS A 49 -1.27 29.27 -4.06
N VAL A 50 -1.73 29.20 -5.30
CA VAL A 50 -2.51 30.26 -5.97
C VAL A 50 -3.96 29.84 -5.94
N LEU A 51 -4.84 30.71 -5.44
CA LEU A 51 -6.28 30.47 -5.34
C LEU A 51 -7.00 31.21 -6.47
N ASN A 52 -7.92 30.49 -7.12
CA ASN A 52 -8.76 30.95 -8.21
C ASN A 52 -10.21 31.16 -7.75
N VAL A 53 -11.01 31.81 -8.60
CA VAL A 53 -12.43 32.05 -8.32
C VAL A 53 -13.18 30.74 -8.10
N GLY A 54 -13.88 30.66 -6.97
CA GLY A 54 -14.58 29.48 -6.48
C GLY A 54 -13.74 28.62 -5.53
N ASP A 55 -12.43 28.87 -5.42
CA ASP A 55 -11.59 28.14 -4.47
C ASP A 55 -11.92 28.54 -3.04
N MET A 56 -11.81 27.55 -2.18
CA MET A 56 -12.12 27.64 -0.76
C MET A 56 -10.83 27.49 0.03
N PHE A 57 -10.70 28.20 1.14
CA PHE A 57 -9.46 28.22 1.91
C PHE A 57 -9.69 28.63 3.36
N GLY A 58 -8.73 28.27 4.22
CA GLY A 58 -8.77 28.60 5.64
C GLY A 58 -9.80 27.77 6.41
N PHE A 59 -10.18 26.61 5.90
CA PHE A 59 -11.04 25.66 6.60
C PHE A 59 -10.22 24.57 7.30
N GLU A 60 -9.02 24.29 6.80
CA GLU A 60 -8.13 23.23 7.26
C GLU A 60 -7.80 23.42 8.75
N GLU A 61 -7.36 24.62 9.13
CA GLU A 61 -6.93 24.88 10.50
C GLU A 61 -8.10 24.94 11.48
N ILE A 62 -9.31 25.28 11.01
CA ILE A 62 -10.54 25.26 11.81
C ILE A 62 -10.92 23.83 12.17
N PHE A 63 -10.89 22.91 11.21
CA PHE A 63 -11.26 21.52 11.46
C PHE A 63 -10.25 20.76 12.31
N ILE A 64 -8.96 21.09 12.19
CA ILE A 64 -7.88 20.43 12.95
C ILE A 64 -7.68 21.08 14.33
N GLY A 65 -8.16 22.31 14.54
CA GLY A 65 -7.99 23.05 15.79
C GLY A 65 -6.57 23.56 15.99
N ILE A 66 -5.91 23.97 14.90
CA ILE A 66 -4.54 24.52 14.92
C ILE A 66 -4.54 25.98 14.48
N LYS A 67 -3.41 26.68 14.70
CA LYS A 67 -3.22 28.05 14.21
C LYS A 67 -3.01 28.08 12.70
N ARG A 68 -3.31 29.22 12.06
CA ARG A 68 -3.09 29.44 10.61
C ARG A 68 -1.67 29.04 10.19
N GLU A 69 -1.54 28.15 9.22
CA GLU A 69 -0.23 27.67 8.74
C GLU A 69 0.39 28.58 7.68
N SER A 70 -0.38 29.55 7.19
CA SER A 70 0.04 30.47 6.15
C SER A 70 -0.62 31.84 6.31
N ARG A 71 -0.10 32.84 5.59
CA ARG A 71 -0.74 34.14 5.40
C ARG A 71 -1.37 34.23 4.02
N VAL A 72 -2.47 34.97 3.94
CA VAL A 72 -3.22 35.20 2.71
C VAL A 72 -2.99 36.60 2.20
N ILE A 73 -2.58 36.73 0.92
CA ILE A 73 -2.34 38.02 0.26
C ILE A 73 -3.08 38.08 -1.08
N ALA A 74 -3.82 39.15 -1.32
CA ALA A 74 -4.39 39.43 -2.65
C ALA A 74 -3.29 39.76 -3.66
N ASP A 75 -3.29 39.06 -4.80
CA ASP A 75 -2.46 39.42 -5.97
C ASP A 75 -3.08 40.62 -6.68
N ILE A 76 -4.39 40.56 -6.89
CA ILE A 76 -5.22 41.62 -7.48
C ILE A 76 -6.41 41.92 -6.58
N ASP A 77 -7.12 43.02 -6.85
CA ASP A 77 -8.38 43.33 -6.18
C ASP A 77 -9.33 42.12 -6.20
N SER A 78 -9.74 41.68 -5.01
CA SER A 78 -10.46 40.42 -4.80
C SER A 78 -11.67 40.61 -3.90
N GLU A 79 -12.77 39.92 -4.22
CA GLU A 79 -13.94 39.78 -3.34
C GLU A 79 -13.96 38.38 -2.73
N ILE A 80 -14.08 38.32 -1.41
CA ILE A 80 -14.00 37.10 -0.62
C ILE A 80 -15.28 37.00 0.21
N LEU A 81 -15.90 35.84 0.23
CA LEU A 81 -16.99 35.53 1.16
C LEU A 81 -16.39 34.86 2.39
N ALA A 82 -16.66 35.41 3.57
CA ALA A 82 -16.26 34.87 4.86
C ALA A 82 -17.49 34.28 5.58
N PHE A 83 -17.30 33.09 6.14
CA PHE A 83 -18.33 32.34 6.85
C PHE A 83 -17.81 31.92 8.21
N GLU A 84 -18.63 32.08 9.25
CA GLU A 84 -18.43 31.31 10.48
C GLU A 84 -18.77 29.84 10.24
N ASP A 85 -18.26 28.93 11.08
CA ASP A 85 -18.39 27.48 10.89
C ASP A 85 -19.86 27.03 10.70
N ASN A 86 -20.77 27.52 11.56
CA ASN A 86 -22.20 27.21 11.47
C ASN A 86 -22.84 27.74 10.17
N GLU A 87 -22.49 28.95 9.75
CA GLU A 87 -23.03 29.57 8.52
C GLU A 87 -22.53 28.86 7.27
N PHE A 88 -21.30 28.35 7.33
CA PHE A 88 -20.68 27.63 6.24
C PHE A 88 -21.38 26.29 5.98
N SER A 89 -21.72 25.56 7.05
CA SER A 89 -22.49 24.30 6.95
C SER A 89 -23.81 24.51 6.21
N ASP A 90 -24.55 25.56 6.57
CA ASP A 90 -25.82 25.87 5.94
C ASP A 90 -25.66 26.39 4.51
N PHE A 91 -24.58 27.11 4.21
CA PHE A 91 -24.26 27.56 2.86
C PHE A 91 -23.99 26.38 1.92
N ILE A 92 -23.17 25.41 2.34
CA ILE A 92 -22.86 24.19 1.59
C ILE A 92 -24.15 23.39 1.31
N LYS A 93 -24.97 23.13 2.34
CA LYS A 93 -26.24 22.40 2.19
C LYS A 93 -27.17 23.02 1.14
N ASN A 94 -27.24 24.35 1.10
CA ASN A 94 -28.13 25.07 0.18
C ASN A 94 -27.52 25.28 -1.22
N ASN A 95 -26.22 25.05 -1.42
CA ASN A 95 -25.53 25.29 -2.68
C ASN A 95 -24.77 24.04 -3.17
N ILE A 96 -25.50 23.12 -3.80
CA ILE A 96 -25.00 21.82 -4.27
C ILE A 96 -23.81 21.96 -5.23
N GLU A 97 -23.84 22.95 -6.14
CA GLU A 97 -22.74 23.16 -7.11
C GLU A 97 -21.42 23.55 -6.43
N ILE A 98 -21.48 24.35 -5.36
CA ILE A 98 -20.29 24.73 -4.59
C ILE A 98 -19.79 23.53 -3.78
N SER A 99 -20.72 22.79 -3.16
CA SER A 99 -20.40 21.53 -2.47
C SER A 99 -19.67 20.54 -3.36
N LYS A 100 -20.14 20.36 -4.60
CA LYS A 100 -19.52 19.48 -5.59
C LYS A 100 -18.10 19.95 -5.95
N LYS A 101 -17.90 21.25 -6.16
CA LYS A 101 -16.57 21.83 -6.39
C LYS A 101 -15.64 21.63 -5.20
N MET A 102 -16.15 21.78 -3.97
CA MET A 102 -15.39 21.53 -2.75
C MET A 102 -14.90 20.08 -2.69
N ILE A 103 -15.80 19.10 -2.92
CA ILE A 103 -15.45 17.68 -2.94
C ILE A 103 -14.40 17.38 -4.02
N ILE A 104 -14.54 17.96 -5.22
CA ILE A 104 -13.57 17.80 -6.31
C ILE A 104 -12.20 18.38 -5.93
N SER A 105 -12.17 19.59 -5.33
CA SER A 105 -10.92 20.23 -4.90
C SER A 105 -10.21 19.40 -3.83
N LEU A 106 -10.93 18.97 -2.79
CA LEU A 106 -10.39 18.10 -1.74
C LEU A 106 -9.89 16.77 -2.31
N SER A 107 -10.62 16.18 -3.24
CA SER A 107 -10.19 14.94 -3.92
C SER A 107 -8.90 15.14 -4.70
N LYS A 108 -8.72 16.31 -5.33
CA LYS A 108 -7.50 16.66 -6.05
C LYS A 108 -6.32 16.84 -5.08
N GLU A 109 -6.53 17.52 -3.97
CA GLU A 109 -5.52 17.71 -2.92
C GLU A 109 -5.07 16.40 -2.31
N ILE A 110 -6.00 15.48 -2.02
CA ILE A 110 -5.67 14.13 -1.53
C ILE A 110 -4.80 13.38 -2.55
N ARG A 111 -5.09 13.47 -3.85
CA ARG A 111 -4.27 12.84 -4.90
C ARG A 111 -2.87 13.44 -4.99
N GLU A 112 -2.77 14.76 -4.93
CA GLU A 112 -1.47 15.45 -4.93
C GLU A 112 -0.64 15.09 -3.69
N LEU A 113 -1.28 14.92 -2.53
CA LEU A 113 -0.62 14.44 -1.31
C LEU A 113 -0.18 12.98 -1.45
N ASP A 114 -1.03 12.10 -1.98
CA ASP A 114 -0.71 10.71 -2.24
C ASP A 114 0.51 10.59 -3.17
N GLU A 115 0.54 11.35 -4.28
CA GLU A 115 1.69 11.43 -5.19
C GLU A 115 2.98 11.86 -4.47
N ARG A 116 2.91 12.84 -3.56
CA ARG A 116 4.08 13.27 -2.76
C ARG A 116 4.55 12.20 -1.79
N ILE A 117 3.62 11.52 -1.11
CA ILE A 117 3.94 10.40 -0.21
C ILE A 117 4.67 9.32 -1.01
N HIS A 118 4.17 8.96 -2.20
CA HIS A 118 4.83 7.98 -3.07
C HIS A 118 6.23 8.42 -3.52
N LEU A 119 6.45 9.71 -3.77
CA LEU A 119 7.78 10.24 -4.16
C LEU A 119 8.78 10.25 -2.99
N GLU A 120 8.31 10.44 -1.75
CA GLU A 120 9.16 10.49 -0.55
C GLU A 120 9.42 9.11 0.06
N SER A 121 8.52 8.15 -0.12
CA SER A 121 8.76 6.75 0.23
C SER A 121 9.82 6.15 -0.70
N LYS A 122 11.03 5.92 -0.19
CA LYS A 122 12.15 5.25 -0.88
C LYS A 122 11.90 3.76 -1.21
N GLU A 123 10.67 3.30 -1.20
CA GLU A 123 10.32 1.97 -1.71
C GLU A 123 10.17 2.07 -3.22
N LYS A 124 11.29 1.81 -3.92
CA LYS A 124 11.24 1.34 -5.30
C LYS A 124 10.64 -0.06 -5.31
N ASP A 125 9.34 -0.15 -5.04
CA ASP A 125 8.59 -1.23 -5.62
C ASP A 125 8.50 -0.91 -7.12
N GLU A 126 9.34 -1.57 -7.90
CA GLU A 126 9.14 -1.78 -9.36
C GLU A 126 7.83 -2.54 -9.66
N LEU A 127 6.92 -2.64 -8.68
CA LEU A 127 5.83 -3.59 -8.55
C LEU A 127 4.44 -2.98 -8.73
N ARG A 128 4.32 -1.67 -9.01
CA ARG A 128 3.02 -1.07 -9.36
C ARG A 128 2.96 -0.81 -10.85
N SER A 129 2.07 -1.53 -11.54
CA SER A 129 1.94 -1.46 -12.99
C SER A 129 0.62 -0.79 -13.44
N LYS A 130 0.80 0.15 -14.40
CA LYS A 130 -0.11 0.54 -15.49
C LYS A 130 -1.33 1.41 -15.21
N THR A 131 -2.18 1.16 -14.20
CA THR A 131 -3.27 2.10 -13.79
C THR A 131 -3.76 1.82 -12.36
N PRO A 132 -4.32 2.79 -11.62
CA PRO A 132 -4.90 2.55 -10.28
C PRO A 132 -5.97 1.45 -10.25
N PHE A 133 -6.67 1.22 -11.36
CA PHE A 133 -7.66 0.15 -11.46
C PHE A 133 -7.02 -1.24 -11.46
N PHE A 134 -5.83 -1.38 -12.02
CA PHE A 134 -5.10 -2.65 -12.00
C PHE A 134 -4.66 -3.00 -10.57
N ASP A 135 -4.15 -2.02 -9.82
CA ASP A 135 -3.78 -2.23 -8.40
C ASP A 135 -5.00 -2.64 -7.55
N ILE A 136 -6.14 -1.97 -7.77
CA ILE A 136 -7.40 -2.33 -7.10
C ILE A 136 -7.88 -3.73 -7.51
N TYR A 137 -7.70 -4.10 -8.77
CA TYR A 137 -8.02 -5.45 -9.26
C TYR A 137 -7.16 -6.51 -8.55
N ILE A 138 -5.83 -6.35 -8.55
CA ILE A 138 -4.88 -7.23 -7.86
C ILE A 138 -5.23 -7.35 -6.38
N TYR A 139 -5.56 -6.23 -5.73
CA TYR A 139 -5.99 -6.21 -4.33
C TYR A 139 -7.18 -7.14 -4.07
N PHE A 140 -8.26 -7.03 -4.84
CA PHE A 140 -9.45 -7.88 -4.63
C PHE A 140 -9.19 -9.34 -4.98
N ILE A 141 -8.40 -9.61 -6.02
CA ILE A 141 -7.97 -10.97 -6.37
C ILE A 141 -7.21 -11.59 -5.19
N SER A 142 -6.22 -10.89 -4.63
CA SER A 142 -5.39 -11.41 -3.52
C SER A 142 -6.18 -11.79 -2.26
N ARG A 143 -7.38 -11.21 -2.08
CA ARG A 143 -8.28 -11.49 -0.95
C ARG A 143 -9.36 -12.54 -1.26
N GLY A 144 -9.37 -13.09 -2.47
CA GLY A 144 -10.38 -14.04 -2.91
C GLY A 144 -11.74 -13.40 -3.18
N GLU A 145 -11.80 -12.06 -3.25
CA GLU A 145 -13.03 -11.30 -3.51
C GLU A 145 -13.31 -11.19 -5.03
N PHE A 146 -13.38 -12.34 -5.70
CA PHE A 146 -13.46 -12.44 -7.18
C PHE A 146 -14.65 -11.69 -7.78
N LEU A 147 -15.79 -11.62 -7.07
CA LEU A 147 -16.94 -10.82 -7.50
C LEU A 147 -16.62 -9.32 -7.57
N LYS A 148 -15.89 -8.78 -6.58
CA LYS A 148 -15.49 -7.36 -6.57
C LYS A 148 -14.43 -7.09 -7.62
N ALA A 149 -13.45 -7.99 -7.78
CA ALA A 149 -12.49 -7.92 -8.88
C ALA A 149 -13.17 -7.90 -10.26
N SER A 150 -14.21 -8.72 -10.47
CA SER A 150 -15.03 -8.68 -11.70
C SER A 150 -15.73 -7.33 -11.91
N GLN A 151 -16.20 -6.68 -10.83
CA GLN A 151 -16.79 -5.33 -10.92
C GLN A 151 -15.74 -4.27 -11.32
N VAL A 152 -14.49 -4.40 -10.87
CA VAL A 152 -13.39 -3.52 -11.28
C VAL A 152 -13.11 -3.66 -12.77
N LEU A 153 -13.03 -4.89 -13.29
CA LEU A 153 -12.87 -5.15 -14.73
C LEU A 153 -14.00 -4.53 -15.56
N LYS A 154 -15.26 -4.64 -15.11
CA LYS A 154 -16.40 -3.97 -15.76
C LYS A 154 -16.22 -2.46 -15.83
N ARG A 155 -15.74 -1.83 -14.76
CA ARG A 155 -15.46 -0.38 -14.73
C ARG A 155 -14.30 -0.01 -15.66
N MET A 156 -13.24 -0.80 -15.71
CA MET A 156 -12.13 -0.61 -16.65
C MET A 156 -12.62 -0.65 -18.10
N MET A 157 -13.49 -1.62 -18.43
CA MET A 157 -14.09 -1.76 -19.76
C MET A 157 -14.90 -0.55 -20.17
N ILE A 158 -15.78 -0.05 -19.28
CA ILE A 158 -16.63 1.14 -19.54
C ILE A 158 -15.76 2.38 -19.80
N ASN A 159 -14.64 2.50 -19.09
CA ASN A 159 -13.71 3.63 -19.23
C ASN A 159 -12.67 3.45 -20.36
N GLY A 160 -12.75 2.37 -21.14
CA GLY A 160 -11.84 2.11 -22.26
C GLY A 160 -10.40 1.78 -21.85
N ILE A 161 -10.18 1.34 -20.60
CA ILE A 161 -8.86 1.03 -20.06
C ILE A 161 -8.49 -0.42 -20.40
N GLU A 162 -7.34 -0.61 -21.07
CA GLU A 162 -6.73 -1.93 -21.33
C GLU A 162 -7.71 -3.00 -21.84
N ILE A 163 -8.51 -2.66 -22.85
CA ILE A 163 -9.67 -3.44 -23.32
C ILE A 163 -9.34 -4.92 -23.59
N ASP A 164 -8.19 -5.22 -24.18
CA ASP A 164 -7.80 -6.61 -24.50
C ASP A 164 -7.48 -7.43 -23.27
N PHE A 165 -6.76 -6.85 -22.30
CA PHE A 165 -6.53 -7.45 -20.98
C PHE A 165 -7.88 -7.72 -20.32
N VAL A 166 -8.72 -6.69 -20.19
CA VAL A 166 -10.02 -6.78 -19.51
C VAL A 166 -10.93 -7.85 -20.11
N LYS A 167 -10.99 -7.97 -21.43
CA LYS A 167 -11.77 -9.03 -22.11
C LYS A 167 -11.26 -10.43 -21.76
N SER A 168 -9.95 -10.64 -21.86
CA SER A 168 -9.35 -11.94 -21.55
C SER A 168 -9.54 -12.32 -20.07
N GLU A 169 -9.38 -11.33 -19.19
CA GLU A 169 -9.41 -11.52 -17.75
C GLU A 169 -10.82 -11.72 -17.21
N SER A 170 -11.80 -11.01 -17.79
CA SER A 170 -13.22 -11.20 -17.44
C SER A 170 -13.68 -12.63 -17.71
N LYS A 171 -13.18 -13.27 -18.77
CA LYS A 171 -13.47 -14.68 -19.05
C LYS A 171 -12.76 -15.63 -18.08
N ARG A 172 -11.55 -15.30 -17.63
CA ARG A 172 -10.80 -16.13 -16.69
C ARG A 172 -11.45 -16.11 -15.30
N ILE A 173 -11.84 -14.92 -14.82
CA ILE A 173 -12.37 -14.75 -13.46
C ILE A 173 -13.73 -15.45 -13.26
N GLU A 174 -14.52 -15.64 -14.32
CA GLU A 174 -15.79 -16.38 -14.28
C GLU A 174 -15.63 -17.80 -13.71
N ASN A 175 -14.48 -18.45 -13.94
CA ASN A 175 -14.20 -19.80 -13.41
C ASN A 175 -14.03 -19.86 -11.89
N PHE A 176 -13.96 -18.71 -11.22
CA PHE A 176 -13.68 -18.59 -9.78
C PHE A 176 -14.81 -17.90 -9.00
N LEU A 177 -15.92 -17.53 -9.67
CA LEU A 177 -17.06 -16.85 -9.03
C LEU A 177 -17.94 -17.77 -8.17
N ASP A 178 -17.80 -19.08 -8.33
CA ASP A 178 -18.51 -20.10 -7.54
C ASP A 178 -17.81 -20.41 -6.20
N TYR A 179 -16.68 -19.75 -5.92
CA TYR A 179 -15.87 -19.87 -4.70
C TYR A 179 -15.31 -21.27 -4.39
N SER A 180 -15.64 -22.30 -5.17
CA SER A 180 -15.07 -23.64 -4.98
C SER A 180 -13.61 -23.63 -5.40
N VAL A 181 -12.73 -24.17 -4.55
CA VAL A 181 -11.30 -24.28 -4.83
C VAL A 181 -10.94 -25.76 -4.95
N THR A 182 -10.47 -26.16 -6.13
CA THR A 182 -10.09 -27.54 -6.45
C THR A 182 -8.66 -27.57 -6.99
N LEU A 183 -8.02 -28.74 -6.96
CA LEU A 183 -6.68 -28.92 -7.53
C LEU A 183 -6.63 -28.53 -9.02
N GLU A 184 -7.70 -28.82 -9.77
CA GLU A 184 -7.83 -28.45 -11.19
C GLU A 184 -7.84 -26.93 -11.38
N LYS A 185 -8.48 -26.19 -10.49
CA LYS A 185 -8.51 -24.72 -10.53
C LYS A 185 -7.15 -24.11 -10.25
N ILE A 186 -6.35 -24.71 -9.37
CA ILE A 186 -4.96 -24.30 -9.14
C ILE A 186 -4.15 -24.44 -10.43
N ASP A 187 -4.26 -25.59 -11.10
CA ASP A 187 -3.55 -25.85 -12.36
C ASP A 187 -4.02 -24.91 -13.48
N LEU A 188 -5.32 -24.56 -13.49
CA LEU A 188 -5.88 -23.59 -14.41
C LEU A 188 -5.31 -22.18 -14.21
N VAL A 189 -5.19 -21.72 -12.96
CA VAL A 189 -4.56 -20.42 -12.64
C VAL A 189 -3.12 -20.40 -13.12
N LYS A 190 -2.33 -21.46 -12.85
CA LYS A 190 -0.94 -21.56 -13.33
C LYS A 190 -0.86 -21.41 -14.85
N LYS A 191 -1.74 -22.11 -15.57
CA LYS A 191 -1.80 -22.03 -17.03
C LYS A 191 -2.17 -20.63 -17.54
N TYR A 192 -3.09 -19.93 -16.86
CA TYR A 192 -3.52 -18.61 -17.29
C TYR A 192 -2.47 -17.52 -17.06
N TYR A 193 -1.70 -17.64 -15.99
CA TYR A 193 -0.78 -16.60 -15.52
C TYR A 193 0.68 -17.03 -15.49
N GLU A 194 1.06 -18.06 -16.25
CA GLU A 194 2.45 -18.52 -16.40
C GLU A 194 3.42 -17.38 -16.75
N LYS A 195 2.96 -16.38 -17.52
CA LYS A 195 3.75 -15.22 -17.94
C LYS A 195 3.70 -14.03 -16.97
N SER A 196 2.87 -14.08 -15.93
CA SER A 196 2.67 -12.99 -14.98
C SER A 196 2.71 -13.52 -13.55
N HIS A 197 3.91 -13.54 -12.97
CA HIS A 197 4.10 -13.98 -11.59
C HIS A 197 3.27 -13.16 -10.59
N GLU A 198 3.06 -11.87 -10.84
CA GLU A 198 2.24 -11.01 -9.98
C GLU A 198 0.77 -11.47 -9.92
N LEU A 199 0.13 -11.63 -11.08
CA LEU A 199 -1.25 -12.13 -11.15
C LEU A 199 -1.34 -13.56 -10.60
N LEU A 200 -0.36 -14.40 -10.93
CA LEU A 200 -0.32 -15.78 -10.45
C LEU A 200 -0.29 -15.83 -8.91
N ILE A 201 0.62 -15.09 -8.27
CA ILE A 201 0.71 -15.01 -6.80
C ILE A 201 -0.60 -14.45 -6.22
N ALA A 202 -1.14 -13.38 -6.79
CA ALA A 202 -2.38 -12.77 -6.31
C ALA A 202 -3.54 -13.79 -6.36
N PHE A 203 -3.71 -14.51 -7.46
CA PHE A 203 -4.76 -15.51 -7.58
C PHE A 203 -4.58 -16.66 -6.60
N LEU A 204 -3.36 -17.20 -6.44
CA LEU A 204 -3.11 -18.29 -5.50
C LEU A 204 -3.40 -17.86 -4.05
N LYS A 205 -3.00 -16.65 -3.65
CA LYS A 205 -3.36 -16.07 -2.35
C LYS A 205 -4.87 -15.91 -2.19
N GLY A 206 -5.54 -15.43 -3.23
CA GLY A 206 -6.99 -15.29 -3.25
C GLY A 206 -7.73 -16.62 -3.06
N LEU A 207 -7.27 -17.67 -3.72
CA LEU A 207 -7.87 -19.00 -3.59
C LEU A 207 -7.75 -19.54 -2.16
N ARG A 208 -6.63 -19.28 -1.47
CA ARG A 208 -6.40 -19.77 -0.09
C ARG A 208 -7.50 -19.34 0.90
N HIS A 209 -8.11 -18.17 0.70
CA HIS A 209 -9.18 -17.67 1.57
C HIS A 209 -10.46 -18.53 1.55
N ASN A 210 -10.64 -19.35 0.51
CA ASN A 210 -11.86 -20.15 0.32
C ASN A 210 -11.58 -21.66 0.33
N VAL A 211 -10.40 -22.09 0.79
CA VAL A 211 -10.05 -23.52 0.86
C VAL A 211 -10.65 -24.16 2.10
N ILE A 212 -11.27 -25.31 1.89
CA ILE A 212 -11.86 -26.15 2.94
C ILE A 212 -10.99 -27.38 3.24
N TYR A 213 -10.21 -27.85 2.26
CA TYR A 213 -9.44 -29.10 2.35
C TYR A 213 -7.93 -28.84 2.49
N ASP A 214 -7.29 -29.53 3.43
CA ASP A 214 -5.88 -29.34 3.76
C ASP A 214 -4.95 -29.69 2.59
N ASP A 215 -5.26 -30.71 1.80
CA ASP A 215 -4.47 -31.11 0.62
C ASP A 215 -4.45 -30.02 -0.47
N VAL A 216 -5.58 -29.32 -0.66
CA VAL A 216 -5.70 -28.18 -1.57
C VAL A 216 -4.91 -26.98 -1.04
N LEU A 217 -4.97 -26.73 0.27
CA LEU A 217 -4.23 -25.63 0.90
C LEU A 217 -2.72 -25.88 0.85
N GLU A 218 -2.30 -27.13 1.10
CA GLU A 218 -0.92 -27.58 0.98
C GLU A 218 -0.38 -27.29 -0.43
N LYS A 219 -1.13 -27.71 -1.47
CA LYS A 219 -0.74 -27.45 -2.87
C LYS A 219 -0.66 -25.96 -3.16
N LEU A 220 -1.61 -25.14 -2.72
CA LEU A 220 -1.57 -23.68 -2.93
C LEU A 220 -0.33 -23.03 -2.31
N LEU A 221 0.02 -23.42 -1.08
CA LEU A 221 1.19 -22.89 -0.40
C LEU A 221 2.49 -23.28 -1.11
N ILE A 222 2.62 -24.56 -1.47
CA ILE A 222 3.76 -25.06 -2.26
C ILE A 222 3.93 -24.25 -3.54
N GLU A 223 2.86 -24.10 -4.32
CA GLU A 223 2.90 -23.38 -5.59
C GLU A 223 3.26 -21.90 -5.39
N THR A 224 2.73 -21.29 -4.32
CA THR A 224 3.04 -19.89 -3.97
C THR A 224 4.52 -19.73 -3.60
N ILE A 225 5.08 -20.66 -2.82
CA ILE A 225 6.50 -20.70 -2.44
C ILE A 225 7.38 -20.85 -3.68
N ASP A 226 7.07 -21.82 -4.56
CA ASP A 226 7.85 -22.10 -5.77
C ASP A 226 7.95 -20.85 -6.66
N ILE A 227 6.86 -20.09 -6.80
CA ILE A 227 6.87 -18.83 -7.56
C ILE A 227 7.69 -17.77 -6.84
N HIS A 228 7.52 -17.60 -5.52
CA HIS A 228 8.30 -16.64 -4.75
C HIS A 228 9.81 -16.90 -4.83
N VAL A 229 10.22 -18.18 -4.84
CA VAL A 229 11.59 -18.61 -5.10
C VAL A 229 12.03 -18.21 -6.50
N ALA A 230 11.21 -18.48 -7.52
CA ALA A 230 11.52 -18.10 -8.91
C ALA A 230 11.70 -16.58 -9.10
N VAL A 231 10.94 -15.76 -8.37
CA VAL A 231 11.05 -14.28 -8.41
C VAL A 231 11.97 -13.69 -7.36
N LYS A 232 12.64 -14.51 -6.53
CA LYS A 232 13.56 -14.10 -5.46
C LYS A 232 12.97 -13.12 -4.45
N ARG A 233 11.70 -13.30 -4.06
CA ARG A 233 11.02 -12.48 -3.04
C ARG A 233 11.24 -13.05 -1.63
N GLU A 234 12.45 -12.87 -1.11
CA GLU A 234 12.93 -13.56 0.09
C GLU A 234 12.06 -13.39 1.35
N SER A 235 11.53 -12.18 1.61
CA SER A 235 10.67 -11.91 2.77
C SER A 235 9.41 -12.76 2.75
N GLU A 236 8.79 -12.88 1.58
CA GLU A 236 7.58 -13.64 1.37
C GLU A 236 7.87 -15.13 1.38
N ILE A 237 8.99 -15.60 0.81
CA ILE A 237 9.42 -17.00 0.89
C ILE A 237 9.48 -17.45 2.35
N ILE A 238 10.12 -16.66 3.22
CA ILE A 238 10.24 -16.98 4.65
C ILE A 238 8.87 -17.11 5.30
N SER A 239 7.99 -16.12 5.10
CA SER A 239 6.66 -16.12 5.71
C SER A 239 5.82 -17.32 5.26
N GLU A 240 5.83 -17.65 3.96
CA GLU A 240 5.05 -18.75 3.40
C GLU A 240 5.64 -20.12 3.85
N LEU A 241 6.96 -20.23 3.98
CA LEU A 241 7.62 -21.42 4.51
C LEU A 241 7.33 -21.65 6.00
N GLU A 242 7.38 -20.59 6.81
CA GLU A 242 7.04 -20.69 8.24
C GLU A 242 5.59 -21.18 8.41
N GLU A 243 4.65 -20.61 7.65
CA GLU A 243 3.25 -21.06 7.68
C GLU A 243 3.11 -22.52 7.21
N PHE A 244 3.81 -22.92 6.15
CA PHE A 244 3.76 -24.29 5.65
C PHE A 244 4.26 -25.30 6.69
N ILE A 245 5.41 -25.01 7.30
CA ILE A 245 6.04 -25.89 8.30
C ILE A 245 5.14 -26.01 9.53
N GLU A 246 4.53 -24.91 9.98
CA GLU A 246 3.62 -24.95 11.13
C GLU A 246 2.40 -25.83 10.87
N LYS A 247 1.78 -25.69 9.68
CA LYS A 247 0.51 -26.35 9.35
C LYS A 247 0.65 -27.79 8.85
N PHE A 248 1.70 -28.11 8.09
CA PHE A 248 1.81 -29.37 7.33
C PHE A 248 2.95 -30.25 7.81
N GLN A 249 2.95 -30.63 9.10
CA GLN A 249 4.00 -31.45 9.70
C GLN A 249 4.09 -32.88 9.13
N THR A 250 2.96 -33.42 8.64
CA THR A 250 2.89 -34.76 8.05
C THR A 250 3.06 -34.76 6.53
N SER A 251 3.28 -33.59 5.91
CA SER A 251 3.49 -33.50 4.47
C SER A 251 4.76 -34.23 4.03
N ASN A 252 4.71 -34.88 2.88
CA ASN A 252 5.90 -35.45 2.24
C ASN A 252 6.94 -34.37 1.86
N ARG A 253 6.52 -33.10 1.73
CA ARG A 253 7.40 -31.96 1.44
C ARG A 253 7.84 -31.20 2.70
N HIS A 254 7.38 -31.59 3.89
CA HIS A 254 7.69 -30.90 5.15
C HIS A 254 9.20 -30.73 5.37
N LYS A 255 9.96 -31.81 5.16
CA LYS A 255 11.43 -31.79 5.24
C LYS A 255 12.00 -30.80 4.24
N GLU A 256 11.66 -30.94 2.95
CA GLU A 256 12.13 -30.08 1.86
C GLU A 256 11.92 -28.58 2.18
N MET A 257 10.77 -28.23 2.76
CA MET A 257 10.46 -26.85 3.15
C MET A 257 11.29 -26.37 4.35
N MET A 258 11.48 -27.20 5.37
CA MET A 258 12.39 -26.88 6.49
C MET A 258 13.82 -26.66 6.03
N PHE A 259 14.29 -27.47 5.08
CA PHE A 259 15.60 -27.31 4.45
C PHE A 259 15.77 -25.97 3.74
N LEU A 260 14.78 -25.60 2.93
CA LEU A 260 14.80 -24.33 2.21
C LEU A 260 14.83 -23.16 3.20
N LEU A 261 14.00 -23.20 4.24
CA LEU A 261 13.95 -22.16 5.26
C LEU A 261 15.27 -22.05 6.04
N LEU A 262 15.89 -23.18 6.40
CA LEU A 262 17.17 -23.21 7.07
C LEU A 262 18.27 -22.54 6.24
N ARG A 263 18.32 -22.85 4.93
CA ARG A 263 19.31 -22.25 4.01
C ARG A 263 19.14 -20.74 3.92
N ILE A 264 17.89 -20.27 3.79
CA ILE A 264 17.60 -18.84 3.75
C ILE A 264 18.06 -18.15 5.05
N TYR A 265 17.81 -18.76 6.21
CA TYR A 265 18.28 -18.18 7.48
C TYR A 265 19.80 -18.21 7.63
N GLU A 266 20.48 -19.25 7.16
CA GLU A 266 21.95 -19.29 7.16
C GLU A 266 22.54 -18.22 6.23
N GLU A 267 22.02 -18.06 5.02
CA GLU A 267 22.45 -17.03 4.07
C GLU A 267 22.30 -15.61 4.64
N LYS A 268 21.20 -15.37 5.38
CA LYS A 268 20.94 -14.11 6.08
C LYS A 268 21.72 -13.95 7.38
N LYS A 269 22.56 -14.92 7.74
CA LYS A 269 23.31 -14.98 9.00
C LYS A 269 22.42 -14.90 10.25
N ASN A 270 21.14 -15.26 10.14
CA ASN A 270 20.26 -15.36 11.29
C ASN A 270 20.44 -16.74 11.92
N TYR A 271 21.58 -16.93 12.60
CA TYR A 271 21.98 -18.25 13.10
C TYR A 271 21.06 -18.74 14.22
N THR A 272 20.40 -17.83 14.95
CA THR A 272 19.40 -18.19 15.97
C THR A 272 18.22 -18.92 15.32
N LYS A 273 17.60 -18.33 14.30
CA LYS A 273 16.48 -18.96 13.59
C LYS A 273 16.92 -20.19 12.79
N ALA A 274 18.09 -20.13 12.12
CA ALA A 274 18.64 -21.30 11.41
C ALA A 274 18.84 -22.50 12.33
N PHE A 275 19.35 -22.27 13.56
CA PHE A 275 19.56 -23.32 14.55
C PHE A 275 18.22 -23.89 15.08
N GLN A 276 17.21 -23.04 15.29
CA GLN A 276 15.86 -23.49 15.68
C GLN A 276 15.25 -24.43 14.63
N VAL A 277 15.25 -24.01 13.35
CA VAL A 277 14.76 -24.84 12.23
C VAL A 277 15.59 -26.12 12.09
N GLY A 278 16.91 -26.04 12.30
CA GLY A 278 17.79 -27.21 12.25
C GLY A 278 17.46 -28.27 13.30
N ASN A 279 17.13 -27.87 14.53
CA ASN A 279 16.71 -28.82 15.56
C ASN A 279 15.36 -29.46 15.22
N LEU A 280 14.39 -28.69 14.73
CA LEU A 280 13.10 -29.24 14.27
C LEU A 280 13.30 -30.28 13.16
N LEU A 281 14.24 -30.03 12.25
CA LEU A 281 14.59 -30.96 11.17
C LEU A 281 15.24 -32.25 11.71
N MET A 282 16.05 -32.19 12.78
CA MET A 282 16.64 -33.38 13.43
C MET A 282 15.60 -34.29 14.09
N ASP A 283 14.53 -33.69 14.60
CA ASP A 283 13.42 -34.42 15.21
C ASP A 283 12.47 -35.02 14.15
N ALA A 284 12.62 -34.64 12.88
CA ALA A 284 11.90 -35.25 11.77
C ALA A 284 12.46 -36.63 11.41
N ASP A 285 11.67 -37.46 10.73
CA ASP A 285 12.00 -38.85 10.38
C ASP A 285 13.09 -38.95 9.29
N LEU A 286 14.32 -38.52 9.57
CA LEU A 286 15.45 -38.50 8.65
C LEU A 286 16.07 -39.90 8.48
N ASN A 287 16.61 -40.19 7.30
CA ASN A 287 17.45 -41.37 7.13
C ASN A 287 18.84 -41.19 7.78
N GLU A 288 19.61 -42.26 7.95
CA GLU A 288 20.89 -42.19 8.68
C GLU A 288 21.95 -41.31 8.01
N GLU A 289 21.99 -41.27 6.67
CA GLU A 289 22.92 -40.39 5.94
C GLU A 289 22.54 -38.91 6.11
N GLU A 290 21.23 -38.62 6.07
CA GLU A 290 20.67 -37.31 6.34
C GLU A 290 21.02 -36.86 7.77
N LYS A 291 20.76 -37.69 8.79
CA LYS A 291 21.08 -37.38 10.20
C LYS A 291 22.55 -37.01 10.41
N ILE A 292 23.47 -37.75 9.79
CA ILE A 292 24.92 -37.46 9.88
C ILE A 292 25.20 -36.07 9.29
N ARG A 293 24.68 -35.80 8.09
CA ARG A 293 24.85 -34.51 7.41
C ARG A 293 24.25 -33.34 8.20
N PHE A 294 23.08 -33.52 8.83
CA PHE A 294 22.46 -32.47 9.66
C PHE A 294 23.22 -32.22 10.94
N LYS A 295 23.75 -33.27 11.57
CA LYS A 295 24.53 -33.14 12.80
C LYS A 295 25.76 -32.27 12.60
N ASP A 296 26.47 -32.45 11.49
CA ASP A 296 27.63 -31.63 11.14
C ASP A 296 27.22 -30.16 10.90
N MET A 297 26.13 -29.94 10.14
CA MET A 297 25.62 -28.60 9.85
C MET A 297 25.15 -27.86 11.12
N ILE A 298 24.43 -28.53 12.03
CA ILE A 298 23.98 -27.96 13.30
C ILE A 298 25.16 -27.64 14.22
N THR A 299 26.23 -28.44 14.17
CA THR A 299 27.46 -28.19 14.92
C THR A 299 28.10 -26.89 14.42
N VAL A 300 28.20 -26.71 13.10
CA VAL A 300 28.68 -25.46 12.48
C VAL A 300 27.79 -24.27 12.85
N LEU A 301 26.46 -24.41 12.80
CA LEU A 301 25.54 -23.34 13.20
C LEU A 301 25.68 -22.95 14.68
N LYS A 302 25.90 -23.93 15.57
CA LYS A 302 26.11 -23.69 17.01
C LYS A 302 27.42 -22.93 17.27
N GLU A 303 28.48 -23.24 16.53
CA GLU A 303 29.74 -22.49 16.59
C GLU A 303 29.56 -21.04 16.12
N LYS A 304 28.90 -20.84 14.97
CA LYS A 304 28.58 -19.50 14.43
C LYS A 304 27.73 -18.67 15.41
N LEU A 305 26.70 -19.26 16.01
CA LEU A 305 25.85 -18.61 17.03
C LEU A 305 26.65 -18.23 18.29
N THR A 306 27.61 -19.07 18.69
CA THR A 306 28.47 -18.79 19.85
C THR A 306 29.42 -17.62 19.58
N LEU A 307 29.91 -17.48 18.34
CA LEU A 307 30.74 -16.35 17.91
C LEU A 307 29.94 -15.06 17.83
N GLU A 308 28.71 -15.09 17.30
CA GLU A 308 27.79 -13.95 17.24
C GLU A 308 27.53 -13.36 18.62
N ARG A 309 27.13 -14.20 19.60
CA ARG A 309 26.89 -13.79 20.98
C ARG A 309 28.12 -13.23 21.70
N LYS A 310 29.33 -13.66 21.30
CA LYS A 310 30.59 -13.13 21.84
C LYS A 310 30.99 -11.79 21.21
N GLY A 311 30.56 -11.53 19.97
CA GLY A 311 30.80 -10.26 19.26
C GLY A 311 29.89 -9.12 19.74
N GLU A 312 28.64 -9.42 20.10
CA GLU A 312 27.68 -8.43 20.65
C GLU A 312 28.01 -7.97 22.07
N GLY A 313 28.88 -8.68 22.79
CA GLY A 313 29.33 -8.31 24.14
C GLY A 313 30.51 -7.32 24.20
N ASN A 314 30.96 -6.79 23.06
CA ASN A 314 32.13 -5.90 22.94
C ASN A 314 31.80 -4.52 22.33
N VAL A 315 30.56 -4.03 22.48
CA VAL A 315 30.18 -2.64 22.12
C VAL A 315 29.79 -1.86 23.37
#